data_AF-U2XPL5-F1
#
_entry.id   AF-U2XPL5-F1
#
_cell.length_a   1.000
_cell.length_b   1.000
_cell.length_c   1.000
_cell.angle_alpha   90.00
_cell.angle_beta   90.00
_cell.angle_gamma   90.00
#
_symmetry.space_group_name_H-M   'P 1'
#
loop_
_entity.id
_entity.type
_entity.pdbx_description
1 polymer ?
#
loop_
_entity_poly.entity_id
_entity_poly.type
_entity_poly.pdbx_seq_one_letter_code
_entity_poly.pdbx_strand_id
1 'polypeptide(L)'
;MKYSLKNSSLTFTLVTMGVFLIAWPLSFYGFQKYENIDLSFLFNILFIVAVLVWNIEKNSVFRFISTPAFLSLLILLLFTFVSLVNQVPPYEVLIATKPLIIFTFLFYSLSKAGFPSIPSNLATQIMKITCVLMFLKYLASLVLSLNQRPFFFHENNFELVIPLALLFCLKQKSLVFSTILILIILMSGSKSGIASLILLPIILYTYRQNLILKFLIFISFILFSYFIYVNFFETLLSIDRVFFLTNLLKFYDTSLLNILFGNFQISPLQSGVCHSLSYMTEKVSFDGEQYICFSRVINFTSIRLLVDFGFVFGLLIFYFWFFALTKLFPFHNAVALFFIGLLNGLSVSGFGNIYFVIALLFILSANRKISGSVGG
;
A
#
# COMPACT_ATOMS: atom_id res chain seq x y z
N MET A 1 12.28 31.55 -13.62
CA MET A 1 12.02 30.17 -13.12
C MET A 1 11.56 30.08 -11.66
N LYS A 2 12.01 30.91 -10.70
CA LYS A 2 11.57 30.80 -9.28
C LYS A 2 10.06 31.06 -9.03
N TYR A 3 9.41 31.91 -9.83
CA TYR A 3 7.97 32.21 -9.66
C TYR A 3 7.04 31.03 -9.99
N SER A 4 7.40 30.20 -10.98
CA SER A 4 6.59 29.03 -11.39
C SER A 4 6.55 27.93 -10.30
N LEU A 5 7.61 27.79 -9.51
CA LEU A 5 7.71 26.76 -8.47
C LEU A 5 6.82 27.01 -7.25
N LYS A 6 6.42 28.27 -7.00
CA LYS A 6 5.60 28.63 -5.82
C LYS A 6 4.12 28.34 -6.05
N ASN A 7 3.64 28.51 -7.28
CA ASN A 7 2.23 28.31 -7.62
C ASN A 7 1.85 26.83 -7.67
N SER A 8 2.74 25.95 -8.18
CA SER A 8 2.50 24.51 -8.24
C SER A 8 2.31 23.86 -6.85
N SER A 9 3.09 24.30 -5.86
CA SER A 9 2.95 23.86 -4.47
C SER A 9 1.64 24.30 -3.83
N LEU A 10 1.12 25.47 -4.20
CA LEU A 10 -0.14 25.97 -3.68
C LEU A 10 -1.32 25.17 -4.24
N THR A 11 -1.35 24.96 -5.56
CA THR A 11 -2.40 24.17 -6.22
C THR A 11 -2.48 22.76 -5.64
N PHE A 12 -1.34 22.07 -5.52
CA PHE A 12 -1.31 20.72 -4.92
C PHE A 12 -1.82 20.72 -3.47
N THR A 13 -1.45 21.73 -2.68
CA THR A 13 -1.90 21.86 -1.29
C THR A 13 -3.40 22.08 -1.21
N LEU A 14 -3.96 22.99 -2.03
CA LEU A 14 -5.39 23.28 -2.07
C LEU A 14 -6.20 22.08 -2.51
N VAL A 15 -5.76 21.38 -3.56
CA VAL A 15 -6.40 20.13 -4.02
C VAL A 15 -6.41 19.11 -2.89
N THR A 16 -5.26 18.87 -2.24
CA THR A 16 -5.17 17.91 -1.14
C THR A 16 -6.11 18.28 0.01
N MET A 17 -6.14 19.56 0.42
CA MET A 17 -7.06 20.03 1.45
C MET A 17 -8.52 19.83 1.06
N GLY A 18 -8.90 20.19 -0.17
CA GLY A 18 -10.24 20.00 -0.69
C GLY A 18 -10.67 18.54 -0.64
N VAL A 19 -9.77 17.61 -1.01
CA VAL A 19 -10.06 16.18 -0.94
C VAL A 19 -10.36 15.74 0.50
N PHE A 20 -9.52 16.11 1.47
CA PHE A 20 -9.74 15.72 2.87
C PHE A 20 -10.98 16.38 3.49
N LEU A 21 -11.26 17.64 3.16
CA LEU A 21 -12.45 18.35 3.62
C LEU A 21 -13.75 17.70 3.12
N ILE A 22 -13.73 17.13 1.91
CA ILE A 22 -14.87 16.38 1.36
C ILE A 22 -14.92 14.96 1.93
N ALA A 23 -13.76 14.29 2.03
CA ALA A 23 -13.68 12.89 2.47
C ALA A 23 -14.04 12.71 3.95
N TRP A 24 -13.73 13.66 4.83
CA TRP A 24 -14.05 13.55 6.25
C TRP A 24 -15.57 13.50 6.52
N PRO A 25 -16.42 14.44 6.08
CA PRO A 25 -17.86 14.33 6.27
C PRO A 25 -18.45 13.08 5.60
N LEU A 26 -18.02 12.77 4.37
CA LEU A 26 -18.49 11.59 3.65
C LEU A 26 -18.14 10.28 4.39
N SER A 27 -17.00 10.25 5.08
CA SER A 27 -16.64 9.10 5.93
C SER A 27 -17.65 8.85 7.05
N PHE A 28 -18.33 9.87 7.58
CA PHE A 28 -19.36 9.70 8.62
C PHE A 28 -20.76 9.46 8.06
N TYR A 29 -21.00 9.80 6.79
CA TYR A 29 -22.28 9.58 6.14
C TYR A 29 -22.58 8.08 5.98
N GLY A 30 -21.63 7.28 5.50
CA GLY A 30 -21.80 5.84 5.39
C GLY A 30 -21.23 5.08 6.58
N PHE A 31 -22.04 4.93 7.63
CA PHE A 31 -21.80 3.92 8.67
C PHE A 31 -22.11 2.50 8.17
N GLN A 32 -22.95 2.35 7.14
CA GLN A 32 -23.33 1.06 6.55
C GLN A 32 -22.59 0.82 5.22
N LYS A 33 -22.17 -0.43 5.02
CA LYS A 33 -21.23 -0.90 3.99
C LYS A 33 -21.69 -0.67 2.53
N TYR A 34 -22.97 -0.40 2.29
CA TYR A 34 -23.59 -0.54 0.96
C TYR A 34 -23.76 0.75 0.15
N GLU A 35 -23.54 1.94 0.72
CA GLU A 35 -23.83 3.22 0.01
C GLU A 35 -22.64 4.18 -0.11
N ASN A 36 -21.46 3.78 0.33
CA ASN A 36 -20.30 4.63 0.17
C ASN A 36 -19.85 4.63 -1.29
N ILE A 37 -19.94 5.80 -1.94
CA ILE A 37 -19.07 6.16 -3.07
C ILE A 37 -17.68 5.66 -2.69
N ASP A 38 -17.04 4.86 -3.55
CA ASP A 38 -15.69 4.36 -3.28
C ASP A 38 -14.74 5.55 -3.21
N LEU A 39 -14.60 6.12 -2.01
CA LEU A 39 -13.74 7.26 -1.73
C LEU A 39 -12.32 6.92 -2.13
N SER A 40 -11.91 5.65 -2.07
CA SER A 40 -10.61 5.20 -2.56
C SER A 40 -10.49 5.45 -4.07
N PHE A 41 -11.52 5.22 -4.88
CA PHE A 41 -11.52 5.54 -6.30
C PHE A 41 -11.36 7.05 -6.55
N LEU A 42 -12.12 7.88 -5.83
CA LEU A 42 -11.98 9.34 -5.90
C LEU A 42 -10.58 9.80 -5.50
N PHE A 43 -10.03 9.27 -4.41
CA PHE A 43 -8.65 9.52 -3.97
C PHE A 43 -7.64 9.10 -5.05
N ASN A 44 -7.83 7.94 -5.70
CA ASN A 44 -6.94 7.48 -6.77
C ASN A 44 -6.94 8.47 -7.94
N ILE A 45 -8.11 8.87 -8.45
CA ILE A 45 -8.23 9.80 -9.58
C ILE A 45 -7.62 11.14 -9.22
N LEU A 46 -8.04 11.75 -8.11
CA LEU A 46 -7.57 13.08 -7.72
C LEU A 46 -6.07 13.10 -7.48
N PHE A 47 -5.52 12.04 -6.88
CA PHE A 47 -4.09 11.94 -6.67
C PHE A 47 -3.32 11.78 -7.99
N ILE A 48 -3.79 10.92 -8.90
CA ILE A 48 -3.17 10.74 -10.22
C ILE A 48 -3.19 12.07 -10.98
N VAL A 49 -4.33 12.76 -11.02
CA VAL A 49 -4.46 14.07 -11.67
C VAL A 49 -3.52 15.10 -11.03
N ALA A 50 -3.48 15.20 -9.70
CA ALA A 50 -2.61 16.13 -8.99
C ALA A 50 -1.12 15.89 -9.30
N VAL A 51 -0.71 14.62 -9.38
CA VAL A 51 0.67 14.25 -9.74
C VAL A 51 0.95 14.52 -11.22
N LEU A 52 0.03 14.23 -12.12
CA LEU A 52 0.18 14.54 -13.55
C LEU A 52 0.35 16.04 -13.79
N VAL A 53 -0.50 16.87 -13.19
CA VAL A 53 -0.41 18.34 -13.27
C VAL A 53 0.95 18.82 -12.74
N TRP A 54 1.36 18.34 -11.57
CA TRP A 54 2.67 18.64 -10.99
C TRP A 54 3.84 18.29 -11.93
N ASN A 55 3.75 17.14 -12.60
CA ASN A 55 4.80 16.64 -13.49
C ASN A 55 4.89 17.43 -14.79
N ILE A 56 3.74 17.77 -15.39
CA ILE A 56 3.65 18.60 -16.60
C ILE A 56 4.28 19.98 -16.36
N GLU A 57 4.04 20.57 -15.19
CA GLU A 57 4.59 21.90 -14.84
C GLU A 57 6.11 21.90 -14.62
N LYS A 58 6.70 20.76 -14.22
CA LYS A 58 8.08 20.70 -13.71
C LYS A 58 9.11 20.22 -14.73
N ASN A 59 8.73 19.45 -15.75
CA ASN A 59 9.69 18.70 -16.57
C ASN A 59 9.50 18.89 -18.08
N SER A 60 10.61 18.90 -18.82
CA SER A 60 10.56 18.71 -20.28
C SER A 60 10.35 17.23 -20.60
N VAL A 61 9.51 16.94 -21.60
CA VAL A 61 9.10 15.59 -22.03
C VAL A 61 10.30 14.63 -22.21
N PHE A 62 11.42 15.13 -22.76
CA PHE A 62 12.65 14.36 -22.96
C PHE A 62 13.26 13.76 -21.67
N ARG A 63 13.02 14.37 -20.51
CA ARG A 63 13.55 13.88 -19.23
C ARG A 63 12.71 12.76 -18.63
N PHE A 64 11.44 12.64 -19.01
CA PHE A 64 10.59 11.53 -18.57
C PHE A 64 11.13 10.19 -19.12
N ILE A 65 11.53 10.21 -20.40
CA ILE A 65 12.00 9.04 -21.16
C ILE A 65 13.26 8.40 -20.55
N SER A 66 14.14 9.18 -19.91
CA SER A 66 15.40 8.68 -19.34
C SER A 66 15.32 8.16 -17.90
N THR A 67 14.12 8.06 -17.31
CA THR A 67 13.94 7.65 -15.91
C THR A 67 13.47 6.20 -15.76
N PRO A 68 13.74 5.53 -14.62
CA PRO A 68 13.14 4.23 -14.29
C PRO A 68 11.59 4.24 -14.31
N ALA A 69 10.98 5.42 -14.20
CA ALA A 69 9.55 5.61 -14.40
C ALA A 69 9.13 5.26 -15.84
N PHE A 70 9.93 5.58 -16.85
CA PHE A 70 9.65 5.19 -18.24
C PHE A 70 9.69 3.67 -18.43
N LEU A 71 10.68 2.98 -17.84
CA LEU A 71 10.76 1.52 -17.90
C LEU A 71 9.56 0.86 -17.22
N SER A 72 9.15 1.35 -16.04
CA SER A 72 7.94 0.84 -15.37
C SER A 72 6.66 1.13 -16.16
N LEU A 73 6.56 2.28 -16.83
CA LEU A 73 5.47 2.58 -17.75
C LEU A 73 5.47 1.65 -18.98
N LEU A 74 6.64 1.33 -19.54
CA LEU A 74 6.76 0.41 -20.67
C LEU A 74 6.33 -1.01 -20.26
N ILE A 75 6.80 -1.50 -19.11
CA ILE A 75 6.39 -2.79 -18.54
C ILE A 75 4.87 -2.80 -18.32
N LEU A 76 4.33 -1.70 -17.80
CA LEU A 76 2.91 -1.53 -17.58
C LEU A 76 2.11 -1.61 -18.89
N LEU A 77 2.55 -0.90 -19.93
CA LEU A 77 1.90 -0.92 -21.25
C LEU A 77 1.97 -2.29 -21.89
N LEU A 78 3.13 -2.97 -21.81
CA LEU A 78 3.30 -4.33 -22.30
C LEU A 78 2.37 -5.31 -21.59
N PHE A 79 2.35 -5.29 -20.26
CA PHE A 79 1.48 -6.15 -19.44
C PHE A 79 0.00 -5.90 -19.73
N THR A 80 -0.37 -4.63 -19.92
CA THR A 80 -1.74 -4.22 -20.28
C THR A 80 -2.10 -4.75 -21.66
N PHE A 81 -1.23 -4.55 -22.65
CA PHE A 81 -1.44 -5.01 -24.02
C PHE A 81 -1.59 -6.53 -24.09
N VAL A 82 -0.66 -7.28 -23.48
CA VAL A 82 -0.71 -8.75 -23.43
C VAL A 82 -2.00 -9.24 -22.75
N SER A 83 -2.40 -8.61 -21.65
CA SER A 83 -3.64 -8.97 -20.95
C SER A 83 -4.89 -8.72 -21.81
N LEU A 84 -4.94 -7.60 -22.53
CA LEU A 84 -6.07 -7.28 -23.41
C LEU A 84 -6.15 -8.19 -24.63
N VAL A 85 -5.02 -8.56 -25.23
CA VAL A 85 -4.96 -9.54 -26.33
C VAL A 85 -5.49 -10.90 -25.87
N ASN A 86 -5.26 -11.26 -24.62
CA ASN A 86 -5.80 -12.46 -23.97
C ASN A 86 -7.23 -12.30 -23.43
N GLN A 87 -7.97 -11.27 -23.87
CA GLN A 87 -9.37 -11.03 -23.52
C GLN A 87 -9.63 -10.82 -22.01
N VAL A 88 -8.62 -10.38 -21.26
CA VAL A 88 -8.81 -10.02 -19.85
C VAL A 88 -9.63 -8.72 -19.77
N PRO A 89 -10.69 -8.66 -18.92
CA PRO A 89 -11.48 -7.44 -18.77
C PRO A 89 -10.61 -6.21 -18.43
N PRO A 90 -10.81 -5.06 -19.08
CA PRO A 90 -9.99 -3.87 -18.85
C PRO A 90 -9.97 -3.38 -17.39
N TYR A 91 -11.12 -3.50 -16.71
CA TYR A 91 -11.25 -3.15 -15.28
C TYR A 91 -10.31 -3.98 -14.42
N GLU A 92 -10.23 -5.29 -14.69
CA GLU A 92 -9.24 -6.13 -14.06
C GLU A 92 -7.88 -5.50 -14.34
N VAL A 93 -7.49 -5.34 -15.61
CA VAL A 93 -6.15 -4.85 -16.02
C VAL A 93 -5.71 -3.62 -15.25
N LEU A 94 -6.61 -2.67 -15.00
CA LEU A 94 -6.34 -1.48 -14.18
C LEU A 94 -6.04 -1.79 -12.70
N ILE A 95 -6.76 -2.72 -12.07
CA ILE A 95 -6.61 -3.01 -10.64
C ILE A 95 -5.20 -3.52 -10.28
N ALA A 96 -4.64 -4.51 -10.97
CA ALA A 96 -3.28 -4.98 -10.61
C ALA A 96 -2.14 -4.27 -11.31
N THR A 97 -2.46 -3.37 -12.22
CA THR A 97 -1.45 -2.42 -12.65
C THR A 97 -1.35 -1.23 -11.69
N LYS A 98 -2.37 -0.97 -10.88
CA LYS A 98 -2.37 0.09 -9.85
C LYS A 98 -1.08 0.16 -9.00
N PRO A 99 -0.53 -0.93 -8.45
CA PRO A 99 0.72 -0.86 -7.68
C PRO A 99 1.92 -0.42 -8.52
N LEU A 100 1.98 -0.84 -9.80
CA LEU A 100 3.01 -0.42 -10.74
C LEU A 100 2.86 1.05 -11.12
N ILE A 101 1.63 1.52 -11.32
CA ILE A 101 1.34 2.94 -11.58
C ILE A 101 1.83 3.80 -10.41
N ILE A 102 1.50 3.40 -9.17
CA ILE A 102 1.99 4.05 -7.96
C ILE A 102 3.52 4.04 -7.89
N PHE A 103 4.15 2.91 -8.25
CA PHE A 103 5.60 2.80 -8.32
C PHE A 103 6.21 3.76 -9.35
N THR A 104 5.67 3.81 -10.56
CA THR A 104 6.08 4.77 -11.60
C THR A 104 6.02 6.19 -11.07
N PHE A 105 4.95 6.55 -10.36
CA PHE A 105 4.82 7.87 -9.74
C PHE A 105 5.85 8.14 -8.64
N LEU A 106 6.12 7.17 -7.76
CA LEU A 106 7.15 7.29 -6.71
C LEU A 106 8.55 7.50 -7.32
N PHE A 107 8.91 6.67 -8.31
CA PHE A 107 10.20 6.75 -9.00
C PHE A 107 10.37 8.03 -9.77
N TYR A 108 9.33 8.46 -10.46
CA TYR A 108 9.34 9.73 -11.16
C TYR A 108 9.57 10.90 -10.20
N SER A 109 8.83 10.92 -9.09
CA SER A 109 8.92 11.97 -8.07
C SER A 109 10.30 12.05 -7.42
N LEU A 110 10.95 10.90 -7.24
CA LEU A 110 12.32 10.75 -6.74
C LEU A 110 13.38 11.27 -7.71
N SER A 111 13.16 11.07 -9.01
CA SER A 111 14.20 11.24 -10.01
C SER A 111 14.72 12.67 -10.16
N LYS A 112 13.95 13.73 -9.82
CA LYS A 112 14.41 15.13 -9.85
C LYS A 112 13.41 16.25 -9.45
N ALA A 113 12.09 16.05 -9.56
CA ALA A 113 11.11 17.14 -9.37
C ALA A 113 10.92 17.57 -7.89
N GLY A 114 11.36 16.70 -6.98
CA GLY A 114 11.02 16.73 -5.57
C GLY A 114 9.61 16.21 -5.35
N PHE A 115 9.42 15.44 -4.29
CA PHE A 115 8.07 15.03 -3.88
C PHE A 115 7.22 16.28 -3.59
N PRO A 116 5.95 16.33 -4.04
CA PRO A 116 5.06 17.42 -3.69
C PRO A 116 4.99 17.51 -2.17
N SER A 117 5.23 18.71 -1.62
CA SER A 117 5.19 18.94 -0.19
C SER A 117 4.11 19.91 0.20
N ILE A 118 3.39 19.53 1.23
CA ILE A 118 2.46 20.37 1.96
C ILE A 118 3.26 21.10 3.05
N PRO A 119 2.90 22.33 3.42
CA PRO A 119 3.49 22.97 4.60
C PRO A 119 3.48 22.03 5.81
N SER A 120 4.63 21.82 6.45
CA SER A 120 4.81 20.83 7.54
C SER A 120 3.76 20.92 8.65
N ASN A 121 3.38 22.14 9.05
CA ASN A 121 2.35 22.37 10.07
C ASN A 121 0.99 21.84 9.61
N LEU A 122 0.61 22.16 8.37
CA LEU A 122 -0.65 21.76 7.77
C LEU A 122 -0.70 20.24 7.56
N ALA A 123 0.37 19.64 7.03
CA ALA A 123 0.50 18.18 6.90
C ALA A 123 0.27 17.48 8.25
N THR A 124 0.92 17.97 9.30
CA THR A 124 0.79 17.44 10.66
C THR A 124 -0.63 17.61 11.21
N GLN A 125 -1.27 18.74 10.95
CA GLN A 125 -2.65 19.00 11.37
C GLN A 125 -3.64 18.08 10.67
N ILE A 126 -3.56 17.95 9.34
CA ILE A 126 -4.44 17.07 8.55
C ILE A 126 -4.32 15.62 9.03
N MET A 127 -3.10 15.14 9.26
CA MET A 127 -2.85 13.81 9.83
C MET A 127 -3.50 13.63 11.21
N LYS A 128 -3.29 14.59 12.13
CA LYS A 128 -3.83 14.51 13.50
C LYS A 128 -5.35 14.51 13.47
N ILE A 129 -5.97 15.39 12.70
CA ILE A 129 -7.43 15.45 12.51
C ILE A 129 -7.92 14.11 11.95
N THR A 130 -7.28 13.60 10.90
CA THR A 130 -7.64 12.31 10.30
C THR A 130 -7.61 11.17 11.32
N CYS A 131 -6.54 11.07 12.13
CA CYS A 131 -6.46 10.04 13.16
C CYS A 131 -7.47 10.23 14.30
N VAL A 132 -7.77 11.47 14.71
CA VAL A 132 -8.80 11.74 15.71
C VAL A 132 -10.18 11.35 15.18
N LEU A 133 -10.52 11.71 13.95
CA LEU A 133 -11.80 11.34 13.33
C LEU A 133 -11.91 9.82 13.14
N MET A 134 -10.83 9.16 12.73
CA MET A 134 -10.75 7.70 12.64
C MET A 134 -10.95 7.04 14.01
N PHE A 135 -10.33 7.57 15.07
CA PHE A 135 -10.54 7.11 16.45
C PHE A 135 -11.99 7.27 16.89
N LEU A 136 -12.59 8.44 16.68
CA LEU A 136 -13.98 8.71 17.05
C LEU A 136 -14.95 7.79 16.30
N LYS A 137 -14.76 7.60 14.99
CA LYS A 137 -15.61 6.70 14.19
C LYS A 137 -15.47 5.24 14.64
N TYR A 138 -14.24 4.80 14.91
CA TYR A 138 -13.98 3.43 15.38
C TYR A 138 -14.60 3.17 16.76
N LEU A 139 -14.44 4.13 17.68
CA LEU A 139 -15.04 4.07 19.00
C LEU A 139 -16.57 4.05 18.92
N ALA A 140 -17.18 4.93 18.11
CA ALA A 140 -18.62 4.95 17.90
C ALA A 140 -19.12 3.62 17.32
N SER A 141 -18.43 3.07 16.33
CA SER A 141 -18.77 1.77 15.74
C SER A 141 -18.70 0.62 16.75
N LEU A 142 -17.75 0.66 17.69
CA LEU A 142 -17.61 -0.36 18.75
C LEU A 142 -18.72 -0.21 19.80
N VAL A 143 -18.93 1.02 20.30
CA VAL A 143 -19.92 1.31 21.35
C VAL A 143 -21.34 1.02 20.86
N LEU A 144 -21.65 1.39 19.62
CA LEU A 144 -22.97 1.20 19.01
C LEU A 144 -23.11 -0.17 18.34
N SER A 145 -22.07 -1.02 18.37
CA SER A 145 -22.04 -2.34 17.71
C SER A 145 -22.47 -2.30 16.23
N LEU A 146 -22.18 -1.20 15.52
CA LEU A 146 -22.70 -0.95 14.17
C LEU A 146 -22.08 -1.88 13.12
N ASN A 147 -20.82 -2.24 13.31
CA ASN A 147 -20.07 -3.05 12.35
C ASN A 147 -19.17 -4.04 13.07
N GLN A 148 -19.00 -5.22 12.48
CA GLN A 148 -17.97 -6.18 12.90
C GLN A 148 -16.55 -5.63 12.70
N ARG A 149 -16.37 -4.70 11.75
CA ARG A 149 -15.09 -4.01 11.49
C ARG A 149 -15.32 -2.55 11.14
N PRO A 150 -14.82 -1.59 11.95
CA PRO A 150 -14.94 -0.19 11.63
C PRO A 150 -14.00 0.18 10.48
N PHE A 151 -14.45 1.08 9.61
CA PHE A 151 -13.64 1.67 8.55
C PHE A 151 -13.89 3.17 8.50
N PHE A 152 -12.91 3.96 8.09
CA PHE A 152 -13.02 5.41 7.93
C PHE A 152 -13.31 5.75 6.47
N PHE A 153 -12.38 5.48 5.56
CA PHE A 153 -12.53 5.81 4.14
C PHE A 153 -12.94 4.63 3.25
N HIS A 154 -12.47 3.40 3.51
CA HIS A 154 -12.78 2.23 2.66
C HIS A 154 -12.71 0.89 3.42
N GLU A 155 -11.60 0.15 3.33
CA GLU A 155 -11.34 -1.03 4.16
C GLU A 155 -10.35 -0.67 5.28
N ASN A 156 -10.63 -1.15 6.49
CA ASN A 156 -9.81 -0.93 7.68
C ASN A 156 -8.30 -1.19 7.44
N ASN A 157 -7.96 -2.29 6.76
CA ASN A 157 -6.58 -2.71 6.53
C ASN A 157 -5.79 -1.72 5.67
N PHE A 158 -6.47 -0.98 4.80
CA PHE A 158 -5.82 -0.03 3.90
C PHE A 158 -5.42 1.26 4.60
N GLU A 159 -6.29 1.78 5.45
CA GLU A 159 -6.08 3.05 6.12
C GLU A 159 -5.13 2.95 7.32
N LEU A 160 -4.96 1.77 7.92
CA LEU A 160 -4.05 1.53 9.05
C LEU A 160 -2.58 1.79 8.75
N VAL A 161 -2.20 1.85 7.47
CA VAL A 161 -0.87 2.31 7.05
C VAL A 161 -0.58 3.72 7.57
N ILE A 162 -1.60 4.60 7.63
CA ILE A 162 -1.46 5.97 8.13
C ILE A 162 -1.05 5.96 9.61
N PRO A 163 -1.84 5.45 10.58
CA PRO A 163 -1.44 5.46 11.97
C PRO A 163 -0.15 4.68 12.24
N LEU A 164 0.14 3.58 11.52
CA LEU A 164 1.43 2.89 11.61
C LEU A 164 2.60 3.80 11.19
N ALA A 165 2.49 4.47 10.04
CA ALA A 165 3.52 5.38 9.57
C ALA A 165 3.73 6.54 10.56
N LEU A 166 2.66 7.10 11.14
CA LEU A 166 2.77 8.15 12.16
C LEU A 166 3.44 7.64 13.44
N LEU A 167 3.03 6.45 13.91
CA LEU A 167 3.55 5.87 15.13
C LEU A 167 5.05 5.62 15.03
N PHE A 168 5.56 5.14 13.89
CA PHE A 168 6.97 4.78 13.76
C PHE A 168 7.86 5.86 13.14
N CYS A 169 7.33 6.74 12.29
CA CYS A 169 8.15 7.66 11.48
C CYS A 169 8.02 9.14 11.86
N LEU A 170 7.01 9.53 12.64
CA LEU A 170 6.85 10.92 13.11
C LEU A 170 7.81 11.18 14.28
N LYS A 171 8.71 12.17 14.11
CA LYS A 171 9.75 12.50 15.10
C LYS A 171 9.19 13.01 16.42
N GLN A 172 8.24 13.93 16.36
CA GLN A 172 7.66 14.58 17.55
C GLN A 172 6.20 14.16 17.69
N LYS A 173 5.92 13.33 18.70
CA LYS A 173 4.57 12.90 19.06
C LYS A 173 4.44 12.88 20.57
N SER A 174 3.28 13.30 21.08
CA SER A 174 2.97 13.15 22.50
C SER A 174 2.66 11.69 22.82
N LEU A 175 2.81 11.33 24.09
CA LEU A 175 2.41 10.01 24.58
C LEU A 175 0.92 9.76 24.29
N VAL A 176 0.06 10.74 24.60
CA VAL A 176 -1.39 10.69 24.33
C VAL A 176 -1.68 10.39 22.86
N PHE A 177 -1.02 11.10 21.93
CA PHE A 177 -1.23 10.85 20.51
C PHE A 177 -0.76 9.44 20.11
N SER A 178 0.36 8.98 20.65
CA SER A 178 0.85 7.61 20.39
C SER A 178 -0.13 6.55 20.89
N THR A 179 -0.72 6.75 22.08
CA THR A 179 -1.76 5.88 22.63
C THR A 179 -2.99 5.85 21.73
N ILE A 180 -3.45 7.00 21.23
CA ILE A 180 -4.56 7.07 20.28
C ILE A 180 -4.24 6.23 19.02
N LEU A 181 -3.04 6.36 18.44
CA LEU A 181 -2.65 5.58 17.25
C LEU A 181 -2.68 4.07 17.52
N ILE A 182 -2.20 3.63 18.68
CA ILE A 182 -2.24 2.21 19.08
C ILE A 182 -3.68 1.74 19.24
N LEU A 183 -4.53 2.51 19.93
CA LEU A 183 -5.94 2.19 20.12
C LEU A 183 -6.68 2.08 18.79
N ILE A 184 -6.43 2.98 17.84
CA ILE A 184 -6.99 2.88 16.48
C ILE A 184 -6.65 1.53 15.85
N ILE A 185 -5.38 1.11 15.92
CA ILE A 185 -4.92 -0.16 15.33
C ILE A 185 -5.61 -1.34 16.02
N LEU A 186 -5.74 -1.34 17.35
CA LEU A 186 -6.40 -2.41 18.09
C LEU A 186 -7.91 -2.47 17.82
N MET A 187 -8.61 -1.33 17.87
CA MET A 187 -10.04 -1.23 17.60
C MET A 187 -10.42 -1.60 16.17
N SER A 188 -9.48 -1.51 15.22
CA SER A 188 -9.71 -1.91 13.83
C SER A 188 -10.02 -3.41 13.66
N GLY A 189 -9.62 -4.25 14.63
CA GLY A 189 -9.67 -5.71 14.51
C GLY A 189 -8.79 -6.29 13.39
N SER A 190 -7.87 -5.50 12.82
CA SER A 190 -6.99 -5.92 11.73
C SER A 190 -5.85 -6.80 12.23
N LYS A 191 -5.87 -8.08 11.83
CA LYS A 191 -4.77 -9.03 12.10
C LYS A 191 -3.43 -8.52 11.54
N SER A 192 -3.42 -7.92 10.34
CA SER A 192 -2.20 -7.37 9.74
C SER A 192 -1.71 -6.09 10.42
N GLY A 193 -2.63 -5.24 10.88
CA GLY A 193 -2.29 -4.06 11.69
C GLY A 193 -1.64 -4.44 13.01
N ILE A 194 -2.23 -5.41 13.74
CA ILE A 194 -1.69 -5.93 15.00
C ILE A 194 -0.33 -6.61 14.78
N ALA A 195 -0.22 -7.46 13.75
CA ALA A 195 1.06 -8.06 13.39
C ALA A 195 2.14 -7.01 13.10
N SER A 196 1.77 -5.93 12.39
CA SER A 196 2.69 -4.80 12.13
C SER A 196 3.09 -4.09 13.42
N LEU A 197 2.16 -3.89 14.36
CA LEU A 197 2.44 -3.27 15.66
C LEU A 197 3.47 -4.06 16.49
N ILE A 198 3.46 -5.39 16.38
CA ILE A 198 4.38 -6.29 17.10
C ILE A 198 5.71 -6.44 16.34
N LEU A 199 5.65 -6.69 15.03
CA LEU A 199 6.83 -7.02 14.23
C LEU A 199 7.71 -5.81 13.94
N LEU A 200 7.15 -4.62 13.75
CA LEU A 200 7.94 -3.43 13.42
C LEU A 200 8.94 -3.04 14.53
N PRO A 201 8.56 -2.97 15.82
CA PRO A 201 9.53 -2.75 16.89
C PRO A 201 10.68 -3.78 16.88
N ILE A 202 10.36 -5.06 16.67
CA ILE A 202 11.35 -6.14 16.59
C ILE A 202 12.29 -5.89 15.40
N ILE A 203 11.76 -5.65 14.20
CA ILE A 203 12.56 -5.38 13.00
C ILE A 203 13.47 -4.17 13.19
N LEU A 204 12.93 -3.07 13.73
CA LEU A 204 13.68 -1.83 13.95
C LEU A 204 14.75 -1.98 15.02
N TYR A 205 14.48 -2.77 16.07
CA TYR A 205 15.46 -3.15 17.07
C TYR A 205 16.55 -4.03 16.46
N THR A 206 16.19 -5.14 15.84
CA THR A 206 17.08 -6.13 15.24
C THR A 206 18.02 -5.53 14.21
N TYR A 207 17.56 -4.57 13.39
CA TYR A 207 18.41 -3.90 12.42
C TYR A 207 19.62 -3.18 13.06
N ARG A 208 19.48 -2.63 14.27
CA ARG A 208 20.56 -1.94 14.99
C ARG A 208 21.54 -2.89 15.68
N GLN A 209 21.22 -4.17 15.77
CA GLN A 209 22.02 -5.15 16.50
C GLN A 209 23.18 -5.70 15.66
N ASN A 210 24.11 -6.39 16.34
CA ASN A 210 25.19 -7.12 15.68
C ASN A 210 24.67 -8.31 14.85
N LEU A 211 25.51 -8.83 13.95
CA LEU A 211 25.15 -9.91 13.02
C LEU A 211 24.71 -11.19 13.75
N ILE A 212 25.33 -11.51 14.89
CA ILE A 212 25.00 -12.70 15.69
C ILE A 212 23.56 -12.63 16.19
N LEU A 213 23.16 -11.52 16.82
CA LEU A 213 21.80 -11.38 17.34
C LEU A 213 20.76 -11.34 16.20
N LYS A 214 21.11 -10.72 15.05
CA LYS A 214 20.27 -10.78 13.84
C LYS A 214 20.03 -12.21 13.38
N PHE A 215 21.08 -13.03 13.34
CA PHE A 215 21.01 -14.43 12.94
C PHE A 215 20.20 -15.27 13.95
N LEU A 216 20.39 -15.07 15.25
CA LEU A 216 19.62 -15.75 16.30
C LEU A 216 18.12 -15.42 16.22
N ILE A 217 17.77 -14.14 16.03
CA ILE A 217 16.37 -13.72 15.87
C ILE A 217 15.78 -14.33 14.60
N PHE A 218 16.54 -14.37 13.51
CA PHE A 218 16.11 -14.98 12.26
C PHE A 218 15.87 -16.50 12.38
N ILE A 219 16.80 -17.24 13.00
CA ILE A 219 16.61 -18.67 13.30
C ILE A 219 15.39 -18.88 14.20
N SER A 220 15.25 -18.09 15.27
CA SER A 220 14.09 -18.17 16.17
C SER A 220 12.77 -17.97 15.42
N PHE A 221 12.73 -17.01 14.49
CA PHE A 221 11.57 -16.78 13.64
C PHE A 221 11.27 -17.96 12.70
N ILE A 222 12.29 -18.57 12.10
CA ILE A 222 12.13 -19.79 11.28
C ILE A 222 11.59 -20.94 12.12
N LEU A 223 12.21 -21.21 13.27
CA LEU A 223 11.80 -22.29 14.17
C LEU A 223 10.37 -22.08 14.69
N PHE A 224 10.01 -20.84 15.05
CA PHE A 224 8.66 -20.49 15.45
C PHE A 224 7.66 -20.67 14.30
N SER A 225 8.01 -20.24 13.09
CA SER A 225 7.15 -20.42 11.90
C SER A 225 6.96 -21.90 11.57
N TYR A 226 8.01 -22.71 11.69
CA TYR A 226 7.94 -24.16 11.53
C TYR A 226 7.11 -24.82 12.62
N PHE A 227 7.26 -24.39 13.88
CA PHE A 227 6.43 -24.86 14.99
C PHE A 227 4.95 -24.55 14.75
N ILE A 228 4.62 -23.34 14.29
CA ILE A 228 3.25 -22.96 13.94
C ILE A 228 2.75 -23.81 12.77
N TYR A 229 3.56 -24.02 11.74
CA TYR A 229 3.22 -24.88 10.61
C TYR A 229 2.89 -26.30 11.07
N VAL A 230 3.76 -26.95 11.86
CA VAL A 230 3.57 -28.34 12.29
C VAL A 230 2.35 -28.50 13.20
N ASN A 231 2.15 -27.59 14.16
CA ASN A 231 1.09 -27.75 15.17
C ASN A 231 -0.27 -27.21 14.73
N PHE A 232 -0.31 -26.32 13.74
CA PHE A 232 -1.56 -25.65 13.34
C PHE A 232 -1.85 -25.79 11.84
N PHE A 233 -1.20 -26.72 11.11
CA PHE A 233 -1.34 -26.83 9.65
C PHE A 233 -2.80 -26.87 9.17
N GLU A 234 -3.63 -27.72 9.77
CA GLU A 234 -5.04 -27.84 9.40
C GLU A 234 -5.84 -26.57 9.68
N THR A 235 -5.58 -25.93 10.83
CA THR A 235 -6.18 -24.63 11.16
C THR A 235 -5.67 -23.52 10.23
N LEU A 236 -4.41 -23.59 9.78
CA LEU A 236 -3.83 -22.64 8.84
C LEU A 236 -4.46 -22.77 7.45
N LEU A 237 -4.78 -23.98 6.99
CA LEU A 237 -5.48 -24.22 5.71
C LEU A 237 -6.87 -23.59 5.70
N SER A 238 -7.52 -23.46 6.86
CA SER A 238 -8.80 -22.75 6.98
C SER A 238 -8.68 -21.22 6.83
N ILE A 239 -7.46 -20.68 6.83
CA ILE A 239 -7.23 -19.26 6.58
C ILE A 239 -7.28 -19.04 5.07
N ASP A 240 -8.25 -18.24 4.63
CA ASP A 240 -8.49 -17.85 3.22
C ASP A 240 -7.24 -17.60 2.39
N ARG A 241 -6.22 -16.99 2.99
CA ARG A 241 -4.95 -16.60 2.34
C ARG A 241 -4.04 -17.78 2.05
N VAL A 242 -3.96 -18.70 3.02
CA VAL A 242 -3.18 -19.93 2.89
C VAL A 242 -3.89 -20.85 1.90
N PHE A 243 -5.21 -20.95 2.00
CA PHE A 243 -6.04 -21.65 1.02
C PHE A 243 -5.86 -21.07 -0.39
N PHE A 244 -5.89 -19.75 -0.54
CA PHE A 244 -5.62 -19.11 -1.83
C PHE A 244 -4.21 -19.41 -2.34
N LEU A 245 -3.18 -19.21 -1.53
CA LEU A 245 -1.78 -19.42 -1.94
C LEU A 245 -1.52 -20.87 -2.37
N THR A 246 -2.05 -21.83 -1.62
CA THR A 246 -1.90 -23.27 -1.93
C THR A 246 -2.62 -23.68 -3.22
N ASN A 247 -3.76 -23.05 -3.54
CA ASN A 247 -4.44 -23.29 -4.81
C ASN A 247 -3.84 -22.49 -5.97
N LEU A 248 -3.31 -21.30 -5.70
CA LEU A 248 -2.65 -20.46 -6.69
C LEU A 248 -1.41 -21.15 -7.27
N LEU A 249 -0.59 -21.78 -6.43
CA LEU A 249 0.60 -22.51 -6.88
C LEU A 249 0.28 -23.73 -7.77
N LYS A 250 -0.93 -24.29 -7.69
CA LYS A 250 -1.36 -25.41 -8.55
C LYS A 250 -1.75 -24.96 -9.96
N PHE A 251 -2.01 -23.67 -10.14
CA PHE A 251 -2.55 -23.11 -11.36
C PHE A 251 -1.49 -22.50 -12.28
N TYR A 252 -0.52 -21.80 -11.69
CA TYR A 252 0.55 -21.20 -12.48
C TYR A 252 1.51 -22.29 -12.97
N ASP A 253 1.99 -22.14 -14.20
CA ASP A 253 3.06 -22.98 -14.69
C ASP A 253 4.28 -22.81 -13.76
N THR A 254 4.62 -23.89 -13.06
CA THR A 254 5.73 -23.94 -12.11
C THR A 254 7.06 -24.20 -12.80
N SER A 255 7.14 -24.05 -14.13
CA SER A 255 8.41 -24.05 -14.83
C SER A 255 9.37 -23.05 -14.17
N LEU A 256 10.64 -23.45 -14.02
CA LEU A 256 11.65 -22.65 -13.34
C LEU A 256 11.74 -21.24 -13.95
N LEU A 257 11.56 -21.12 -15.27
CA LEU A 257 11.55 -19.84 -15.97
C LEU A 257 10.40 -18.95 -15.51
N ASN A 258 9.18 -19.48 -15.38
CA ASN A 258 8.03 -18.69 -14.94
C ASN A 258 8.10 -18.37 -13.44
N ILE A 259 8.73 -19.22 -12.62
CA ILE A 259 9.01 -18.88 -11.22
C ILE A 259 10.00 -17.72 -11.13
N LEU A 260 11.06 -17.73 -11.94
CA LEU A 260 12.11 -16.70 -11.90
C LEU A 260 11.68 -15.38 -12.55
N PHE A 261 11.04 -15.45 -13.71
CA PHE A 261 10.72 -14.30 -14.56
C PHE A 261 9.23 -13.98 -14.64
N GLY A 262 8.35 -14.81 -14.10
CA GLY A 262 6.92 -14.55 -14.04
C GLY A 262 6.17 -15.04 -15.27
N ASN A 263 4.85 -14.94 -15.20
CA ASN A 263 3.97 -15.32 -16.30
C ASN A 263 3.57 -14.13 -17.19
N PHE A 264 3.86 -12.88 -16.77
CA PHE A 264 3.60 -11.61 -17.50
C PHE A 264 2.19 -11.44 -18.08
N GLN A 265 1.23 -12.24 -17.62
CA GLN A 265 -0.15 -12.22 -18.06
C GLN A 265 -1.07 -12.51 -16.89
N ILE A 266 -2.33 -12.15 -17.07
CA ILE A 266 -3.36 -12.37 -16.08
C ILE A 266 -4.24 -13.46 -16.60
N SER A 267 -4.18 -14.59 -15.93
CA SER A 267 -4.93 -15.76 -16.33
C SER A 267 -6.12 -15.95 -15.39
N PRO A 268 -7.29 -16.34 -15.92
CA PRO A 268 -8.42 -16.72 -15.09
C PRO A 268 -8.07 -17.97 -14.29
N LEU A 269 -8.56 -18.06 -13.05
CA LEU A 269 -8.43 -19.26 -12.23
C LEU A 269 -9.22 -20.41 -12.86
N GLN A 270 -8.75 -21.64 -12.66
CA GLN A 270 -9.52 -22.85 -12.99
C GLN A 270 -10.88 -22.83 -12.27
N SER A 271 -11.92 -23.32 -12.94
CA SER A 271 -13.30 -23.34 -12.44
C SER A 271 -13.44 -23.97 -11.04
N GLY A 272 -12.68 -25.03 -10.73
CA GLY A 272 -12.70 -25.65 -9.40
C GLY A 272 -12.13 -24.76 -8.28
N VAL A 273 -11.04 -24.03 -8.55
CA VAL A 273 -10.50 -23.04 -7.62
C VAL A 273 -11.46 -21.85 -7.51
N CYS A 274 -12.07 -21.48 -8.62
CA CYS A 274 -13.06 -20.42 -8.67
C CYS A 274 -14.27 -20.70 -7.80
N HIS A 275 -14.81 -21.91 -7.92
CA HIS A 275 -15.93 -22.36 -7.12
C HIS A 275 -15.59 -22.43 -5.64
N SER A 276 -14.37 -22.85 -5.28
CA SER A 276 -13.94 -22.87 -3.87
C SER A 276 -13.73 -21.48 -3.29
N LEU A 277 -13.51 -20.46 -4.12
CA LEU A 277 -13.41 -19.05 -3.72
C LEU A 277 -14.72 -18.26 -3.91
N SER A 278 -15.81 -18.93 -4.29
CA SER A 278 -17.10 -18.30 -4.56
C SER A 278 -17.66 -17.52 -3.36
N TYR A 279 -17.26 -17.86 -2.13
CA TYR A 279 -17.63 -17.11 -0.93
C TYR A 279 -17.03 -15.68 -0.87
N MET A 280 -16.05 -15.36 -1.73
CA MET A 280 -15.48 -14.02 -1.89
C MET A 280 -16.16 -13.21 -3.01
N THR A 281 -17.49 -13.31 -3.15
CA THR A 281 -18.26 -12.69 -4.25
C THR A 281 -18.00 -11.20 -4.44
N GLU A 282 -17.80 -10.42 -3.37
CA GLU A 282 -17.48 -8.98 -3.46
C GLU A 282 -16.14 -8.68 -4.12
N LYS A 283 -15.24 -9.66 -4.15
CA LYS A 283 -13.90 -9.48 -4.66
C LYS A 283 -13.76 -10.07 -6.05
N VAL A 284 -14.61 -11.05 -6.43
CA VAL A 284 -14.56 -11.79 -7.70
C VAL A 284 -15.30 -11.05 -8.81
N SER A 285 -14.65 -10.82 -9.95
CA SER A 285 -15.32 -10.43 -11.19
C SER A 285 -15.92 -11.66 -11.87
N PHE A 286 -17.16 -11.52 -12.35
CA PHE A 286 -17.89 -12.56 -13.07
C PHE A 286 -18.14 -12.06 -14.49
N ASP A 287 -17.81 -12.88 -15.48
CA ASP A 287 -18.10 -12.60 -16.89
C ASP A 287 -19.26 -13.50 -17.37
N GLY A 288 -20.48 -12.96 -17.35
CA GLY A 288 -21.68 -13.66 -17.82
C GLY A 288 -22.10 -14.87 -16.98
N GLU A 289 -22.65 -15.91 -17.66
CA GLU A 289 -23.09 -17.18 -17.05
C GLU A 289 -21.94 -18.14 -16.70
N GLN A 290 -20.71 -17.85 -17.13
CA GLN A 290 -19.55 -18.68 -16.86
C GLN A 290 -18.80 -18.17 -15.62
N TYR A 291 -18.54 -19.08 -14.67
CA TYR A 291 -17.74 -18.81 -13.47
C TYR A 291 -16.24 -18.64 -13.84
N ILE A 292 -15.92 -17.51 -14.46
CA ILE A 292 -14.55 -17.06 -14.69
C ILE A 292 -14.22 -16.09 -13.57
N CYS A 293 -13.26 -16.44 -12.72
CA CYS A 293 -12.72 -15.51 -11.74
C CYS A 293 -11.24 -15.29 -11.99
N PHE A 294 -10.84 -14.03 -11.93
CA PHE A 294 -9.43 -13.70 -12.00
C PHE A 294 -8.83 -13.84 -10.59
N SER A 295 -7.61 -14.38 -10.49
CA SER A 295 -6.86 -14.42 -9.23
C SER A 295 -6.66 -13.02 -8.62
N ARG A 296 -6.91 -11.99 -9.43
CA ARG A 296 -6.61 -10.59 -9.15
C ARG A 296 -7.43 -9.92 -8.08
N VAL A 297 -8.66 -10.35 -8.03
CA VAL A 297 -9.66 -10.24 -6.98
C VAL A 297 -9.05 -10.39 -5.58
N ILE A 298 -8.02 -11.24 -5.44
CA ILE A 298 -7.42 -11.54 -4.16
C ILE A 298 -6.19 -10.65 -3.93
N ASN A 299 -6.38 -9.79 -2.95
CA ASN A 299 -5.65 -8.58 -2.63
C ASN A 299 -4.21 -8.79 -2.03
N PHE A 300 -3.47 -9.83 -2.40
CA PHE A 300 -2.09 -10.05 -1.93
C PHE A 300 -1.04 -9.39 -2.81
N THR A 301 -0.99 -8.06 -2.82
CA THR A 301 -0.12 -7.30 -3.72
C THR A 301 1.35 -7.74 -3.66
N SER A 302 1.91 -8.02 -2.48
CA SER A 302 3.33 -8.40 -2.36
C SER A 302 3.64 -9.77 -2.94
N ILE A 303 2.82 -10.78 -2.60
CA ILE A 303 2.98 -12.15 -3.11
C ILE A 303 2.76 -12.16 -4.62
N ARG A 304 1.75 -11.44 -5.06
CA ARG A 304 1.40 -11.39 -6.47
C ARG A 304 2.45 -10.71 -7.33
N LEU A 305 3.12 -9.67 -6.82
CA LEU A 305 4.27 -9.08 -7.54
C LEU A 305 5.35 -10.14 -7.80
N LEU A 306 5.56 -11.09 -6.88
CA LEU A 306 6.51 -12.19 -7.07
C LEU A 306 5.98 -13.28 -8.01
N VAL A 307 4.66 -13.52 -8.06
CA VAL A 307 4.07 -14.55 -8.92
C VAL A 307 3.93 -14.04 -10.36
N ASP A 308 3.37 -12.86 -10.56
CA ASP A 308 3.04 -12.34 -11.88
C ASP A 308 4.29 -11.88 -12.64
N PHE A 309 5.24 -11.22 -11.94
CA PHE A 309 6.50 -10.76 -12.51
C PHE A 309 7.67 -11.68 -12.21
N GLY A 310 7.45 -12.77 -11.47
CA GLY A 310 8.51 -13.68 -11.07
C GLY A 310 9.35 -13.18 -9.91
N PHE A 311 10.11 -14.09 -9.33
CA PHE A 311 10.90 -13.83 -8.15
C PHE A 311 11.99 -12.78 -8.39
N VAL A 312 12.65 -12.82 -9.54
CA VAL A 312 13.75 -11.90 -9.86
C VAL A 312 13.22 -10.46 -10.03
N PHE A 313 12.22 -10.25 -10.87
CA PHE A 313 11.67 -8.90 -11.06
C PHE A 313 10.93 -8.41 -9.83
N GLY A 314 10.19 -9.28 -9.12
CA GLY A 314 9.53 -8.90 -7.88
C GLY A 314 10.53 -8.45 -6.80
N LEU A 315 11.65 -9.15 -6.63
CA LEU A 315 12.74 -8.70 -5.74
C LEU A 315 13.38 -7.39 -6.20
N LEU A 316 13.61 -7.21 -7.50
CA LEU A 316 14.10 -5.95 -8.04
C LEU A 316 13.14 -4.81 -7.73
N ILE A 317 11.82 -5.01 -7.90
CA ILE A 317 10.81 -4.02 -7.53
C ILE A 317 10.92 -3.67 -6.05
N PHE A 318 10.98 -4.66 -5.14
CA PHE A 318 11.13 -4.39 -3.71
C PHE A 318 12.44 -3.68 -3.36
N TYR A 319 13.56 -4.08 -3.99
CA TYR A 319 14.85 -3.41 -3.83
C TYR A 319 14.77 -1.95 -4.25
N PHE A 320 14.18 -1.69 -5.42
CA PHE A 320 13.95 -0.34 -5.93
C PHE A 320 13.06 0.45 -4.96
N TRP A 321 11.94 -0.11 -4.50
CA TRP A 321 11.08 0.51 -3.48
C TRP A 321 11.86 0.91 -2.23
N PHE A 322 12.68 0.00 -1.71
CA PHE A 322 13.49 0.28 -0.53
C PHE A 322 14.52 1.38 -0.80
N PHE A 323 15.25 1.29 -1.91
CA PHE A 323 16.22 2.31 -2.32
C PHE A 323 15.56 3.68 -2.47
N ALA A 324 14.41 3.74 -3.11
CA ALA A 324 13.56 4.92 -3.22
C ALA A 324 13.24 5.54 -1.85
N LEU A 325 12.81 4.74 -0.88
CA LEU A 325 12.53 5.21 0.47
C LEU A 325 13.79 5.75 1.17
N THR A 326 14.95 5.11 1.00
CA THR A 326 16.22 5.59 1.60
C THR A 326 16.68 6.93 1.04
N LYS A 327 16.24 7.31 -0.17
CA LYS A 327 16.50 8.64 -0.74
C LYS A 327 15.54 9.71 -0.24
N LEU A 328 14.34 9.34 0.19
CA LEU A 328 13.32 10.28 0.70
C LEU A 328 13.38 10.47 2.22
N PHE A 329 13.78 9.44 2.96
CA PHE A 329 13.67 9.40 4.41
C PHE A 329 14.99 8.98 5.07
N PRO A 330 15.22 9.39 6.33
CA PRO A 330 16.28 8.78 7.14
C PRO A 330 16.15 7.26 7.13
N PHE A 331 17.28 6.55 7.12
CA PHE A 331 17.31 5.10 6.94
C PHE A 331 16.33 4.34 7.87
N HIS A 332 16.25 4.74 9.14
CA HIS A 332 15.32 4.15 10.11
C HIS A 332 13.85 4.24 9.68
N ASN A 333 13.43 5.41 9.20
CA ASN A 333 12.07 5.61 8.69
C ASN A 333 11.86 4.87 7.37
N ALA A 334 12.88 4.79 6.51
CA ALA A 334 12.81 4.03 5.27
C ALA A 334 12.57 2.53 5.53
N VAL A 335 13.29 1.94 6.49
CA VAL A 335 13.06 0.56 6.95
C VAL A 335 11.65 0.39 7.50
N ALA A 336 11.21 1.28 8.40
CA ALA A 336 9.87 1.21 8.97
C ALA A 336 8.78 1.25 7.88
N LEU A 337 8.85 2.23 6.98
CA LEU A 337 7.88 2.39 5.88
C LEU A 337 7.91 1.19 4.92
N PHE A 338 9.08 0.67 4.59
CA PHE A 338 9.21 -0.51 3.75
C PHE A 338 8.51 -1.72 4.37
N PHE A 339 8.76 -2.01 5.64
CA PHE A 339 8.12 -3.14 6.30
C PHE A 339 6.62 -2.89 6.60
N ILE A 340 6.18 -1.65 6.84
CA ILE A 340 4.75 -1.32 6.89
C ILE A 340 4.08 -1.68 5.55
N GLY A 341 4.68 -1.32 4.42
CA GLY A 341 4.16 -1.64 3.09
C GLY A 341 4.18 -3.14 2.82
N LEU A 342 5.27 -3.83 3.19
CA LEU A 342 5.41 -5.28 3.02
C LEU A 342 4.37 -6.04 3.85
N LEU A 343 4.27 -5.78 5.16
CA LEU A 343 3.39 -6.48 6.10
C LEU A 343 1.91 -6.23 5.80
N ASN A 344 1.53 -5.00 5.41
CA ASN A 344 0.17 -4.73 4.94
C ASN A 344 -0.11 -5.32 3.55
N GLY A 345 0.94 -5.55 2.75
CA GLY A 345 0.86 -6.19 1.43
C GLY A 345 0.69 -7.71 1.46
N LEU A 346 1.00 -8.34 2.59
CA LEU A 346 0.62 -9.74 2.87
C LEU A 346 -0.89 -9.89 3.18
N SER A 347 -1.62 -8.76 3.27
CA SER A 347 -3.02 -8.74 3.68
C SER A 347 -3.95 -8.32 2.57
N VAL A 348 -3.88 -7.05 2.13
CA VAL A 348 -4.87 -6.53 1.19
C VAL A 348 -4.31 -5.54 0.14
N SER A 349 -3.32 -4.68 0.43
CA SER A 349 -2.80 -3.81 -0.65
C SER A 349 -1.41 -3.21 -0.49
N GLY A 350 -0.77 -3.34 0.67
CA GLY A 350 0.62 -2.97 0.88
C GLY A 350 1.10 -1.72 0.15
N PHE A 351 2.05 -1.91 -0.76
CA PHE A 351 2.66 -0.88 -1.59
C PHE A 351 1.74 -0.32 -2.70
N GLY A 352 0.74 -1.08 -3.14
CA GLY A 352 -0.25 -0.64 -4.15
C GLY A 352 -1.38 0.21 -3.58
N ASN A 353 -1.27 0.60 -2.31
CA ASN A 353 -2.28 1.34 -1.61
C ASN A 353 -2.06 2.86 -1.72
N ILE A 354 -3.10 3.60 -2.12
CA ILE A 354 -3.04 5.07 -2.15
C ILE A 354 -2.80 5.66 -0.76
N TYR A 355 -3.34 5.06 0.30
CA TYR A 355 -3.11 5.52 1.67
C TYR A 355 -1.65 5.36 2.09
N PHE A 356 -0.90 4.44 1.48
CA PHE A 356 0.55 4.36 1.67
C PHE A 356 1.26 5.57 1.09
N VAL A 357 0.90 5.97 -0.14
CA VAL A 357 1.47 7.16 -0.78
C VAL A 357 1.12 8.44 -0.01
N ILE A 358 -0.12 8.55 0.45
CA ILE A 358 -0.59 9.65 1.32
C ILE A 358 0.24 9.69 2.62
N ALA A 359 0.47 8.54 3.26
CA ALA A 359 1.31 8.45 4.45
C ALA A 359 2.75 8.90 4.17
N LEU A 360 3.36 8.47 3.06
CA LEU A 360 4.69 8.94 2.64
C LEU A 360 4.73 10.46 2.47
N LEU A 361 3.76 11.01 1.75
CA LEU A 361 3.66 12.45 1.48
C LEU A 361 3.61 13.26 2.76
N PHE A 362 2.81 12.80 3.71
CA PHE A 362 2.63 13.47 4.97
C PHE A 362 3.84 13.35 5.89
N ILE A 363 4.44 12.15 6.03
CA ILE A 363 5.67 11.97 6.81
C ILE A 363 6.81 12.82 6.25
N LEU A 364 6.92 12.88 4.92
CA LEU A 364 7.95 13.68 4.26
C LEU A 364 7.72 15.17 4.49
N SER A 365 6.48 15.63 4.33
CA SER A 365 6.09 17.02 4.53
C SER A 365 6.26 17.45 6.00
N ALA A 366 5.85 16.61 6.95
CA ALA A 366 5.97 16.88 8.38
C ALA A 366 7.45 16.98 8.81
N ASN A 367 8.31 16.07 8.32
CA ASN A 367 9.71 16.02 8.70
C ASN A 367 10.62 17.00 7.93
N ARG A 368 10.14 17.67 6.88
CA ARG A 368 10.92 18.65 6.08
C ARG A 368 11.30 19.93 6.85
N LYS A 369 10.62 20.26 7.95
CA LYS A 369 11.04 21.37 8.82
C LYS A 369 12.11 20.89 9.82
N ILE A 370 13.35 21.35 9.58
CA ILE A 370 14.48 21.65 10.51
C ILE A 370 15.80 21.80 9.72
N SER A 371 15.86 21.39 8.44
CA SER A 371 17.10 21.46 7.63
C SER A 371 17.29 22.75 6.83
N GLY A 372 16.31 23.66 6.83
CA GLY A 372 16.37 24.94 6.10
C GLY A 372 16.90 26.12 6.92
N SER A 373 17.36 25.89 8.16
CA SER A 373 17.90 26.92 9.06
C SER A 373 19.34 26.65 9.49
N VAL A 374 20.06 25.74 8.83
CA VAL A 374 21.50 25.52 9.05
C VAL A 374 22.18 25.32 7.69
N GLY A 375 22.97 26.32 7.28
CA GLY A 375 23.79 26.36 6.06
C GLY A 375 23.12 27.16 4.93
N GLY A 376 23.51 28.41 4.62
CA GLY A 376 24.85 28.98 4.75
C GLY A 376 25.71 28.44 3.63
#